data_AF-A0A822GP52-F1
#
_entry.id   AF-A0A822GP52-F1
#
_cell.length_a   1.000
_cell.length_b   1.000
_cell.length_c   1.000
_cell.angle_alpha   90.00
_cell.angle_beta   90.00
_cell.angle_gamma   90.00
#
_symmetry.space_group_name_H-M   'P 1'
#
loop_
_entity.id
_entity.type
_entity.pdbx_description
1 polymer ?
#
loop_
_entity_poly.entity_id
_entity_poly.type
_entity_poly.pdbx_seq_one_letter_code
_entity_poly.pdbx_strand_id
1 'polypeptide(L)'
;FYCFSFCLLTLWLSNLPSDAWSTWILSSHDSKRVGTKLASSHMIDGFYMLFLLLPGTSIVYYGEEIGMENLMFTKEMRNEIVDLSALNYGLNDKSKIEKHVRDGQRTPMQWSSTEINSGFTTASKPYLPLSKSWKTINVENQLKESRSHLKLFKQLVELRENPSFYGGKHKLVLATNQIYSFIRWSNKSISIPIYLIIINMIGASRNDQENECVTLDFIQLL
;
A
#
# COMPACT_ATOMS: atom_id res chain seq x y z
N PHE A 1 -13.99 -6.49 -9.03
CA PHE A 1 -14.49 -5.21 -8.49
C PHE A 1 -13.46 -4.63 -7.53
N TYR A 2 -12.61 -3.72 -8.01
CA TYR A 2 -11.83 -2.82 -7.15
C TYR A 2 -11.79 -1.47 -7.84
N CYS A 3 -12.97 -0.88 -8.05
CA CYS A 3 -13.03 0.56 -8.30
C CYS A 3 -12.83 1.20 -6.93
N PHE A 4 -11.66 1.77 -6.68
CA PHE A 4 -11.39 2.48 -5.44
C PHE A 4 -12.25 3.74 -5.47
N SER A 5 -13.48 3.64 -5.00
CA SER A 5 -14.37 4.79 -4.96
C SER A 5 -14.07 5.54 -3.69
N PHE A 6 -13.58 6.77 -3.83
CA PHE A 6 -13.49 7.72 -2.72
C PHE A 6 -14.84 7.90 -1.99
N CYS A 7 -15.97 7.56 -2.64
CA CYS A 7 -17.28 7.46 -2.01
C CYS A 7 -17.31 6.48 -0.83
N LEU A 8 -16.63 5.32 -0.93
CA LEU A 8 -16.58 4.35 0.17
C LEU A 8 -15.82 4.88 1.38
N LEU A 9 -14.75 5.66 1.15
CA LEU A 9 -13.99 6.32 2.22
C LEU A 9 -14.85 7.35 2.95
N THR A 10 -15.54 8.19 2.19
CA THR A 10 -16.46 9.19 2.75
C THR A 10 -17.61 8.53 3.49
N LEU A 11 -18.20 7.46 2.93
CA LEU A 11 -19.26 6.69 3.56
C LEU A 11 -18.78 6.05 4.87
N TRP A 12 -17.59 5.46 4.90
CA TRP A 12 -17.03 4.88 6.12
C TRP A 12 -16.88 5.95 7.21
N LEU A 13 -16.24 7.08 6.89
CA LEU A 13 -16.05 8.17 7.84
C LEU A 13 -17.36 8.80 8.32
N SER A 14 -18.37 8.92 7.45
CA SER A 14 -19.67 9.52 7.82
C SER A 14 -20.52 8.61 8.71
N ASN A 15 -20.28 7.30 8.68
CA ASN A 15 -21.03 6.32 9.48
C ASN A 15 -20.35 5.99 10.82
N LEU A 16 -19.16 6.53 11.09
CA LEU A 16 -18.51 6.36 12.39
C LEU A 16 -19.25 7.16 13.47
N PRO A 17 -19.48 6.59 14.66
CA PRO A 17 -19.91 7.34 15.84
C PRO A 17 -18.98 8.52 16.14
N SER A 18 -19.49 9.57 16.80
CA SER A 18 -18.76 10.82 17.07
C SER A 18 -17.38 10.64 17.70
N ASP A 19 -17.23 9.62 18.54
CA ASP A 19 -16.02 9.34 19.32
C ASP A 19 -15.33 8.05 18.91
N ALA A 20 -15.73 7.46 17.78
CA ALA A 20 -15.12 6.24 17.28
C ALA A 20 -13.72 6.49 16.69
N TRP A 21 -12.84 5.52 16.88
CA TRP A 21 -11.49 5.55 16.32
C TRP A 21 -11.42 4.72 15.04
N SER A 22 -11.24 5.38 13.90
CA SER A 22 -11.11 4.71 12.60
C SER A 22 -9.87 3.84 12.52
N THR A 23 -9.96 2.75 11.75
CA THR A 23 -8.82 1.91 11.39
C THR A 23 -8.79 1.71 9.88
N TRP A 24 -7.58 1.71 9.31
CA TRP A 24 -7.35 1.55 7.88
C TRP A 24 -6.46 0.35 7.62
N ILE A 25 -6.90 -0.56 6.76
CA ILE A 25 -6.17 -1.76 6.37
C ILE A 25 -6.24 -1.87 4.85
N LEU A 26 -5.09 -1.88 4.18
CA LEU A 26 -5.04 -1.94 2.71
C LEU A 26 -4.77 -3.34 2.18
N SER A 27 -3.89 -4.08 2.86
CA SER A 27 -3.66 -5.49 2.57
C SER A 27 -3.35 -6.28 3.84
N SER A 28 -3.20 -7.60 3.70
CA SER A 28 -2.91 -8.53 4.78
C SER A 28 -2.38 -9.84 4.18
N HIS A 29 -2.03 -10.81 5.02
CA HIS A 29 -1.70 -12.16 4.57
C HIS A 29 -2.87 -12.90 3.87
N ASP A 30 -4.09 -12.38 3.95
CA ASP A 30 -5.30 -12.94 3.34
C ASP A 30 -5.85 -12.11 2.17
N SER A 31 -5.27 -10.95 1.88
CA SER A 31 -5.67 -10.11 0.76
C SER A 31 -4.48 -9.69 -0.09
N LYS A 32 -4.69 -9.47 -1.40
CA LYS A 32 -3.61 -9.10 -2.31
C LYS A 32 -2.89 -7.83 -1.83
N ARG A 33 -1.57 -7.77 -1.99
CA ARG A 33 -0.76 -6.59 -1.71
C ARG A 33 -1.23 -5.39 -2.54
N VAL A 34 -1.01 -4.19 -2.02
CA VAL A 34 -1.43 -2.93 -2.66
C VAL A 34 -0.80 -2.78 -4.05
N GLY A 35 0.51 -3.03 -4.18
CA GLY A 35 1.20 -2.95 -5.48
C GLY A 35 0.53 -3.81 -6.56
N THR A 36 0.10 -5.02 -6.21
CA THR A 36 -0.63 -5.90 -7.13
C THR A 36 -2.05 -5.43 -7.43
N LYS A 37 -2.75 -4.84 -6.45
CA LYS A 37 -4.12 -4.32 -6.66
C LYS A 37 -4.12 -3.13 -7.62
N LEU A 38 -3.12 -2.25 -7.50
CA LEU A 38 -3.07 -0.98 -8.23
C LEU A 38 -2.42 -1.10 -9.63
N ALA A 39 -1.66 -2.16 -9.91
CA ALA A 39 -1.04 -2.43 -11.21
C ALA A 39 -0.12 -1.33 -11.79
N SER A 40 0.15 -0.26 -11.03
CA SER A 40 1.11 0.81 -11.35
C SER A 40 1.85 1.24 -10.09
N SER A 41 3.18 1.21 -10.13
CA SER A 41 4.07 1.54 -9.02
C SER A 41 3.91 2.99 -8.54
N HIS A 42 3.58 3.91 -9.46
CA HIS A 42 3.45 5.34 -9.14
C HIS A 42 2.24 5.68 -8.26
N MET A 43 1.22 4.82 -8.22
CA MET A 43 0.03 5.03 -7.40
C MET A 43 0.20 4.59 -5.94
N ILE A 44 1.17 3.71 -5.67
CA ILE A 44 1.41 3.13 -4.34
C ILE A 44 1.66 4.25 -3.31
N ASP A 45 2.50 5.21 -3.68
CA ASP A 45 2.87 6.35 -2.85
C ASP A 45 1.67 7.25 -2.49
N GLY A 46 0.83 7.57 -3.47
CA GLY A 46 -0.39 8.35 -3.26
C GLY A 46 -1.37 7.65 -2.32
N PHE A 47 -1.48 6.32 -2.42
CA PHE A 47 -2.30 5.52 -1.51
C PHE A 47 -1.75 5.53 -0.08
N TYR A 48 -0.45 5.34 0.12
CA TYR A 48 0.11 5.42 1.48
C TYR A 48 0.01 6.82 2.05
N MET A 49 0.19 7.87 1.24
CA MET A 49 -0.05 9.25 1.67
C MET A 49 -1.49 9.45 2.12
N LEU A 50 -2.48 8.95 1.38
CA LEU A 50 -3.88 9.00 1.81
C LEU A 50 -4.09 8.26 3.15
N PHE A 51 -3.72 6.99 3.22
CA PHE A 51 -4.10 6.14 4.34
C PHE A 51 -3.31 6.40 5.62
N LEU A 52 -2.06 6.85 5.55
CA LEU A 52 -1.31 7.27 6.73
C LEU A 52 -1.81 8.61 7.28
N LEU A 53 -2.23 9.53 6.40
CA LEU A 53 -2.63 10.87 6.79
C LEU A 53 -4.13 11.02 7.07
N LEU A 54 -4.94 9.97 6.92
CA LEU A 54 -6.33 9.92 7.40
C LEU A 54 -6.39 9.83 8.95
N PRO A 55 -7.51 10.24 9.58
CA PRO A 55 -7.66 10.11 11.04
C PRO A 55 -7.70 8.63 11.46
N GLY A 56 -7.24 8.33 12.68
CA GLY A 56 -7.25 6.99 13.25
C GLY A 56 -5.93 6.21 13.10
N THR A 57 -6.04 4.88 13.09
CA THR A 57 -4.90 3.95 13.04
C THR A 57 -4.76 3.32 11.66
N SER A 58 -3.60 3.50 11.04
CA SER A 58 -3.24 2.80 9.79
C SER A 58 -2.48 1.53 10.16
N ILE A 59 -2.98 0.38 9.71
CA ILE A 59 -2.33 -0.91 9.89
C ILE A 59 -1.63 -1.27 8.59
N VAL A 60 -0.31 -1.45 8.67
CA VAL A 60 0.56 -1.70 7.52
C VAL A 60 1.03 -3.15 7.57
N TYR A 61 0.88 -3.87 6.48
CA TYR A 61 1.35 -5.25 6.34
C TYR A 61 2.78 -5.25 5.79
N TYR A 62 3.67 -6.09 6.32
CA TYR A 62 5.10 -6.04 5.96
C TYR A 62 5.33 -6.05 4.45
N GLY A 63 6.27 -5.25 3.97
CA GLY A 63 6.58 -5.13 2.55
C GLY A 63 5.74 -4.08 1.82
N GLU A 64 4.66 -3.58 2.43
CA GLU A 64 3.90 -2.45 1.90
C GLU A 64 4.77 -1.18 1.80
N GLU A 65 5.61 -0.94 2.80
CA GLU A 65 6.53 0.21 2.89
C GLU A 65 7.58 0.26 1.76
N ILE A 66 7.91 -0.88 1.16
CA ILE A 66 8.79 -0.96 -0.01
C ILE A 66 8.02 -1.22 -1.31
N GLY A 67 6.69 -1.32 -1.27
CA GLY A 67 5.87 -1.60 -2.45
C GLY A 67 5.97 -3.05 -2.96
N MET A 68 6.12 -4.04 -2.08
CA MET A 68 6.10 -5.46 -2.47
C MET A 68 4.80 -5.82 -3.22
N GLU A 69 4.97 -6.67 -4.22
CA GLU A 69 3.88 -7.24 -5.02
C GLU A 69 3.71 -8.74 -4.71
N ASN A 70 2.52 -9.26 -5.00
CA ASN A 70 2.25 -10.68 -4.94
C ASN A 70 3.08 -11.43 -5.98
N LEU A 71 3.61 -12.58 -5.59
CA LEU A 71 4.02 -13.58 -6.56
C LEU A 71 2.78 -14.25 -7.17
N MET A 72 2.70 -14.20 -8.50
CA MET A 72 1.64 -14.87 -9.25
C MET A 72 2.02 -16.34 -9.48
N PHE A 73 1.41 -17.24 -8.70
CA PHE A 73 1.60 -18.68 -8.86
C PHE A 73 1.00 -19.18 -10.17
N THR A 74 1.71 -20.08 -10.83
CA THR A 74 1.25 -20.76 -12.04
C THR A 74 0.97 -22.24 -11.75
N LYS A 75 0.41 -22.98 -12.72
CA LYS A 75 0.13 -24.42 -12.56
C LYS A 75 1.42 -25.22 -12.35
N GLU A 76 2.51 -24.77 -12.96
CA GLU A 76 3.84 -25.39 -12.87
C GLU A 76 4.42 -25.24 -11.45
N MET A 77 4.05 -24.17 -10.74
CA MET A 77 4.47 -23.90 -9.36
C MET A 77 3.58 -24.59 -8.32
N ARG A 78 2.71 -25.53 -8.71
CA ARG A 78 1.76 -26.18 -7.79
C ARG A 78 2.44 -26.80 -6.56
N ASN A 79 3.62 -27.38 -6.72
CA ASN A 79 4.37 -28.01 -5.63
C ASN A 79 5.04 -27.00 -4.69
N GLU A 80 5.02 -25.71 -5.02
CA GLU A 80 5.49 -24.62 -4.17
C GLU A 80 4.35 -23.98 -3.35
N ILE A 81 3.09 -24.37 -3.62
CA ILE A 81 1.92 -23.87 -2.92
C ILE A 81 1.74 -24.68 -1.63
N VAL A 82 1.64 -23.96 -0.53
CA VAL A 82 1.53 -24.51 0.83
C VAL A 82 0.27 -24.02 1.55
N ASP A 83 -0.49 -23.10 0.95
CA ASP A 83 -1.78 -22.65 1.46
C ASP A 83 -2.80 -23.80 1.51
N LEU A 84 -2.98 -24.36 2.71
CA LEU A 84 -3.93 -25.44 2.99
C LEU A 84 -5.36 -25.13 2.52
N SER A 85 -5.81 -23.88 2.65
CA SER A 85 -7.15 -23.51 2.21
C SER A 85 -7.29 -23.63 0.69
N ALA A 86 -6.26 -23.21 -0.04
CA ALA A 86 -6.21 -23.29 -1.49
C ALA A 86 -6.07 -24.75 -1.97
N LEU A 87 -5.24 -25.55 -1.28
CA LEU A 87 -5.06 -26.98 -1.55
C LEU A 87 -6.37 -27.76 -1.37
N ASN A 88 -7.12 -27.49 -0.29
CA ASN A 88 -8.42 -28.11 -0.02
C ASN A 88 -9.49 -27.75 -1.07
N TYR A 89 -9.39 -26.57 -1.69
CA TYR A 89 -10.33 -26.13 -2.74
C TYR A 89 -10.08 -26.77 -4.12
N GLY A 90 -8.89 -27.36 -4.31
CA GLY A 90 -8.45 -27.99 -5.54
C GLY A 90 -7.92 -26.99 -6.57
N LEU A 91 -6.62 -27.11 -6.88
CA LEU A 91 -5.87 -26.18 -7.74
C LEU A 91 -5.73 -26.67 -9.19
N ASN A 92 -6.83 -27.13 -9.77
CA ASN A 92 -6.82 -27.77 -11.09
C ASN A 92 -6.91 -26.75 -12.25
N ASP A 93 -7.33 -25.52 -11.94
CA ASP A 93 -7.48 -24.44 -12.91
C ASP A 93 -6.75 -23.16 -12.46
N LYS A 94 -6.24 -22.41 -13.44
CA LYS A 94 -5.55 -21.14 -13.26
C LYS A 94 -6.44 -20.11 -12.54
N SER A 95 -7.72 -20.05 -12.90
CA SER A 95 -8.67 -19.14 -12.25
C SER A 95 -8.78 -19.39 -10.74
N LYS A 96 -8.73 -20.66 -10.31
CA LYS A 96 -8.76 -21.06 -8.91
C LYS A 96 -7.46 -20.70 -8.20
N ILE A 97 -6.31 -20.90 -8.85
CA ILE A 97 -5.01 -20.51 -8.31
C ILE A 97 -5.00 -19.00 -8.03
N GLU A 98 -5.37 -18.17 -9.00
CA GLU A 98 -5.36 -16.71 -8.87
C GLU A 98 -6.34 -16.16 -7.83
N LYS A 99 -7.43 -16.89 -7.57
CA LYS A 99 -8.50 -16.49 -6.63
C LYS A 99 -8.28 -17.00 -5.21
N HIS A 100 -7.74 -18.20 -5.05
CA HIS A 100 -7.72 -18.89 -3.75
C HIS A 100 -6.33 -19.03 -3.13
N VAL A 101 -5.24 -18.93 -3.92
CA VAL A 101 -3.88 -19.08 -3.38
C VAL A 101 -3.44 -17.76 -2.75
N ARG A 102 -3.24 -17.79 -1.42
CA ARG A 102 -2.80 -16.62 -0.65
C ARG A 102 -1.28 -16.51 -0.53
N ASP A 103 -0.55 -17.58 -0.85
CA ASP A 103 0.91 -17.64 -0.71
C ASP A 103 1.64 -16.50 -1.44
N GLY A 104 1.05 -15.98 -2.53
CA GLY A 104 1.60 -14.84 -3.27
C GLY A 104 1.83 -13.58 -2.42
N GLN A 105 0.92 -13.27 -1.47
CA GLN A 105 1.10 -12.15 -0.53
C GLN A 105 1.86 -12.53 0.74
N ARG A 106 2.33 -13.78 0.86
CA ARG A 106 3.07 -14.30 2.03
C ARG A 106 4.54 -14.57 1.71
N THR A 107 4.97 -14.24 0.48
CA THR A 107 6.35 -14.42 0.03
C THR A 107 7.35 -13.70 0.93
N PRO A 108 8.56 -14.24 1.10
CA PRO A 108 9.56 -13.67 1.98
C PRO A 108 9.84 -12.18 1.76
N MET A 109 10.17 -11.47 2.84
CA MET A 109 10.57 -10.06 2.79
C MET A 109 11.84 -9.88 1.95
N GLN A 110 11.90 -8.79 1.19
CA GLN A 110 12.97 -8.51 0.22
C GLN A 110 13.98 -7.52 0.81
N TRP A 111 15.02 -8.02 1.48
CA TRP A 111 16.00 -7.17 2.19
C TRP A 111 17.12 -6.67 1.29
N SER A 112 17.69 -7.56 0.47
CA SER A 112 18.89 -7.32 -0.32
C SER A 112 18.73 -7.80 -1.76
N SER A 113 19.44 -7.15 -2.69
CA SER A 113 19.56 -7.57 -4.09
C SER A 113 20.73 -8.52 -4.35
N THR A 114 21.67 -8.62 -3.40
CA THR A 114 22.95 -9.31 -3.55
C THR A 114 23.04 -10.60 -2.74
N GLU A 115 22.28 -10.70 -1.64
CA GLU A 115 22.30 -11.87 -0.77
C GLU A 115 21.39 -13.00 -1.25
N ILE A 116 21.72 -14.23 -0.86
CA ILE A 116 20.87 -15.40 -1.11
C ILE A 116 19.49 -15.16 -0.50
N ASN A 117 18.45 -15.61 -1.21
CA ASN A 117 17.06 -15.46 -0.79
C ASN A 117 16.66 -14.01 -0.44
N SER A 118 17.25 -13.02 -1.12
CA SER A 118 17.04 -11.59 -0.85
C SER A 118 17.40 -11.18 0.59
N GLY A 119 18.31 -11.90 1.24
CA GLY A 119 18.69 -11.66 2.65
C GLY A 119 17.66 -12.15 3.68
N PHE A 120 16.60 -12.85 3.26
CA PHE A 120 15.58 -13.37 4.18
C PHE A 120 16.08 -14.57 5.00
N THR A 121 16.87 -15.45 4.38
CA THR A 121 17.39 -16.65 5.05
C THR A 121 18.69 -17.11 4.39
N THR A 122 19.59 -17.65 5.20
CA THR A 122 20.83 -18.30 4.75
C THR A 122 20.63 -19.77 4.35
N ALA A 123 19.46 -20.35 4.61
CA ALA A 123 19.13 -21.71 4.15
C ALA A 123 19.10 -21.78 2.62
N SER A 124 19.35 -22.97 2.05
CA SER A 124 19.37 -23.14 0.59
C SER A 124 18.02 -22.89 -0.08
N LYS A 125 16.91 -23.12 0.63
CA LYS A 125 15.55 -22.93 0.11
C LYS A 125 14.64 -22.29 1.17
N PRO A 126 14.01 -21.13 0.87
CA PRO A 126 13.00 -20.54 1.75
C PRO A 126 11.70 -21.35 1.71
N TYR A 127 10.86 -21.17 2.73
CA TYR A 127 9.56 -21.85 2.84
C TYR A 127 8.61 -21.53 1.67
N LEU A 128 8.67 -20.29 1.15
CA LEU A 128 7.98 -19.86 -0.06
C LEU A 128 8.98 -19.27 -1.06
N PRO A 129 8.72 -19.38 -2.38
CA PRO A 129 9.53 -18.72 -3.40
C PRO A 129 9.56 -17.20 -3.23
N LEU A 130 10.64 -16.59 -3.73
CA LEU A 130 10.76 -15.14 -3.79
C LEU A 130 9.87 -14.53 -4.89
N SER A 131 9.47 -13.27 -4.70
CA SER A 131 8.87 -12.46 -5.76
C SER A 131 9.82 -12.30 -6.95
N LYS A 132 9.32 -12.23 -8.18
CA LYS A 132 10.13 -11.94 -9.37
C LYS A 132 10.89 -10.61 -9.29
N SER A 133 10.36 -9.64 -8.54
CA SER A 133 10.91 -8.29 -8.40
C SER A 133 11.95 -8.13 -7.29
N TRP A 134 12.32 -9.19 -6.55
CA TRP A 134 13.18 -9.06 -5.36
C TRP A 134 14.54 -8.37 -5.60
N LYS A 135 15.08 -8.48 -6.84
CA LYS A 135 16.35 -7.82 -7.21
C LYS A 135 16.22 -6.32 -7.41
N THR A 136 15.04 -5.83 -7.77
CA THR A 136 14.78 -4.41 -8.03
C THR A 136 14.09 -3.76 -6.83
N ILE A 137 13.03 -4.38 -6.31
CA ILE A 137 12.30 -3.95 -5.12
C ILE A 137 12.92 -4.65 -3.91
N ASN A 138 13.68 -3.91 -3.11
CA ASN A 138 14.19 -4.39 -1.83
C ASN A 138 14.61 -3.21 -0.95
N VAL A 139 14.76 -3.47 0.34
CA VAL A 139 15.14 -2.46 1.35
C VAL A 139 16.49 -1.83 1.03
N GLU A 140 17.51 -2.64 0.71
CA GLU A 140 18.86 -2.17 0.43
C GLU A 140 18.89 -1.12 -0.69
N ASN A 141 18.28 -1.42 -1.84
CA ASN A 141 18.22 -0.52 -2.98
C ASN A 141 17.47 0.76 -2.63
N GLN A 142 16.30 0.66 -2.01
CA GLN A 142 15.48 1.82 -1.69
C GLN A 142 16.09 2.74 -0.62
N LEU A 143 16.98 2.23 0.24
CA LEU A 143 17.75 3.08 1.14
C LEU A 143 18.80 3.92 0.38
N LYS A 144 19.40 3.35 -0.68
CA LYS A 144 20.43 4.01 -1.50
C LYS A 144 19.85 5.02 -2.50
N GLU A 145 18.70 4.72 -3.09
CA GLU A 145 18.03 5.58 -4.08
C GLU A 145 17.66 6.96 -3.53
N SER A 146 17.80 8.03 -4.31
CA SER A 146 17.45 9.39 -3.87
C SER A 146 15.96 9.56 -3.56
N ARG A 147 15.09 8.84 -4.27
CA ARG A 147 13.64 8.76 -4.06
C ARG A 147 13.22 7.30 -4.10
N SER A 148 12.45 6.85 -3.11
CA SER A 148 11.94 5.49 -3.02
C SER A 148 10.69 5.43 -2.15
N HIS A 149 9.89 4.36 -2.31
CA HIS A 149 8.70 4.11 -1.48
C HIS A 149 9.04 4.12 0.01
N LEU A 150 10.14 3.46 0.38
CA LEU A 150 10.59 3.39 1.77
C LEU A 150 10.92 4.76 2.36
N LYS A 151 11.56 5.65 1.58
CA LYS A 151 11.90 7.00 2.05
C LYS A 151 10.64 7.84 2.24
N LEU A 152 9.71 7.80 1.28
CA LEU A 152 8.43 8.47 1.42
C LEU A 152 7.65 7.93 2.63
N PHE A 153 7.57 6.62 2.77
CA PHE A 153 6.87 5.98 3.88
C PHE A 153 7.42 6.44 5.23
N LYS A 154 8.75 6.49 5.39
CA LYS A 154 9.40 7.02 6.61
C LYS A 154 9.02 8.48 6.87
N GLN A 155 9.04 9.33 5.84
CA GLN A 155 8.64 10.74 5.97
C GLN A 155 7.17 10.89 6.37
N LEU A 156 6.27 10.05 5.84
CA LEU A 156 4.85 10.07 6.19
C LEU A 156 4.59 9.58 7.61
N VAL A 157 5.33 8.58 8.08
CA VAL A 157 5.26 8.10 9.47
C VAL A 157 5.75 9.17 10.44
N GLU A 158 6.88 9.83 10.14
CA GLU A 158 7.39 10.96 10.92
C GLU A 158 6.37 12.12 10.93
N LEU A 159 5.81 12.46 9.78
CA LEU A 159 4.77 13.49 9.67
C LEU A 159 3.53 13.17 10.53
N ARG A 160 3.16 11.89 10.64
CA ARG A 160 2.03 11.43 11.45
C ARG A 160 2.18 11.73 12.94
N GLU A 161 3.40 11.88 13.44
CA GLU A 161 3.67 12.24 14.84
C GLU A 161 3.25 13.69 15.16
N ASN A 162 3.11 14.53 14.13
CA ASN A 162 2.64 15.90 14.31
C ASN A 162 1.21 15.92 14.91
N PRO A 163 0.91 16.82 15.86
CA PRO A 163 -0.42 16.89 16.49
C PRO A 163 -1.61 17.17 15.55
N SER A 164 -1.37 17.65 14.33
CA SER A 164 -2.40 17.76 13.29
C SER A 164 -2.85 16.39 12.77
N PHE A 165 -1.98 15.38 12.81
CA PHE A 165 -2.28 14.00 12.43
C PHE A 165 -2.55 13.10 13.65
N TYR A 166 -1.79 13.26 14.73
CA TYR A 166 -1.98 12.54 16.00
C TYR A 166 -3.10 13.18 16.85
N GLY A 167 -4.32 12.67 16.71
CA GLY A 167 -5.50 13.17 17.41
C GLY A 167 -6.03 14.52 16.89
N GLY A 168 -5.41 15.06 15.83
CA GLY A 168 -5.90 16.26 15.15
C GLY A 168 -7.18 15.99 14.36
N LYS A 169 -7.92 17.07 14.11
CA LYS A 169 -9.21 17.07 13.41
C LYS A 169 -9.03 16.77 11.92
N HIS A 170 -10.12 16.41 11.26
CA HIS A 170 -10.20 16.07 9.84
C HIS A 170 -11.43 16.72 9.22
N LYS A 171 -11.28 17.29 8.03
CA LYS A 171 -12.40 17.79 7.22
C LYS A 171 -12.16 17.46 5.75
N LEU A 172 -13.11 16.75 5.13
CA LEU A 172 -13.13 16.54 3.70
C LEU A 172 -13.34 17.88 2.98
N VAL A 173 -12.55 18.13 1.94
CA VAL A 173 -12.66 19.32 1.09
C VAL A 173 -13.32 18.95 -0.23
N LEU A 174 -12.79 17.94 -0.93
CA LEU A 174 -13.32 17.46 -2.21
C LEU A 174 -13.13 15.94 -2.32
N ALA A 175 -14.16 15.25 -2.76
CA ALA A 175 -14.07 13.85 -3.19
C ALA A 175 -14.78 13.69 -4.53
N THR A 176 -14.00 13.44 -5.58
CA THR A 176 -14.51 13.06 -6.91
C THR A 176 -14.14 11.61 -7.19
N ASN A 177 -14.27 11.15 -8.44
CA ASN A 177 -13.76 9.83 -8.83
C ASN A 177 -12.23 9.81 -8.98
N GLN A 178 -11.58 10.97 -9.02
CA GLN A 178 -10.17 11.10 -9.38
C GLN A 178 -9.35 11.85 -8.33
N ILE A 179 -9.98 12.78 -7.61
CA ILE A 179 -9.30 13.63 -6.63
C ILE A 179 -9.93 13.38 -5.26
N TYR A 180 -9.07 13.22 -4.26
CA TYR A 180 -9.47 13.22 -2.84
C TYR A 180 -8.63 14.24 -2.09
N SER A 181 -9.30 15.22 -1.47
CA SER A 181 -8.62 16.22 -0.67
C SER A 181 -9.29 16.46 0.68
N PHE A 182 -8.46 16.67 1.69
CA PHE A 182 -8.89 16.87 3.06
C PHE A 182 -7.88 17.73 3.82
N ILE A 183 -8.35 18.33 4.91
CA ILE A 183 -7.54 19.16 5.80
C ILE A 183 -7.36 18.43 7.14
N ARG A 184 -6.14 18.49 7.67
CA ARG A 184 -5.78 18.04 9.03
C ARG A 184 -5.25 19.22 9.83
N TRP A 185 -5.73 19.38 11.06
CA TRP A 185 -5.28 20.46 11.95
C TRP A 185 -5.42 20.09 13.43
N SER A 186 -4.76 20.83 14.30
CA SER A 186 -4.84 20.68 15.76
C SER A 186 -5.28 21.97 16.43
N ASN A 187 -6.14 21.88 17.45
CA ASN A 187 -6.53 23.03 18.26
C ASN A 187 -5.61 23.22 19.49
N LYS A 188 -4.53 22.43 19.61
CA LYS A 188 -3.64 22.45 20.79
C LYS A 188 -2.79 23.72 20.88
N SER A 189 -2.39 24.29 19.75
CA SER A 189 -1.62 25.53 19.66
C SER A 189 -1.77 26.15 18.28
N ILE A 190 -1.79 27.47 18.20
CA ILE A 190 -1.84 28.22 16.93
C ILE A 190 -0.55 28.09 16.11
N SER A 191 0.56 27.65 16.74
CA SER A 191 1.84 27.42 16.07
C SER A 191 1.90 26.08 15.32
N ILE A 192 0.89 25.22 15.45
CA ILE A 192 0.85 23.92 14.78
C ILE A 192 0.31 24.13 13.36
N PRO A 193 1.02 23.69 12.31
CA PRO A 193 0.59 23.91 10.93
C PRO A 193 -0.74 23.21 10.62
N ILE A 194 -1.49 23.81 9.71
CA ILE A 194 -2.61 23.18 9.03
C ILE A 194 -2.04 22.46 7.80
N TYR A 195 -2.59 21.29 7.48
CA TYR A 195 -2.17 20.52 6.32
C TYR A 195 -3.35 20.36 5.38
N LEU A 196 -3.21 20.83 4.15
CA LEU A 196 -4.09 20.46 3.04
C LEU A 196 -3.45 19.31 2.26
N ILE A 197 -4.14 18.18 2.21
CA ILE A 197 -3.71 16.99 1.48
C ILE A 197 -4.56 16.89 0.23
N ILE A 198 -3.92 16.72 -0.92
CA ILE A 198 -4.56 16.52 -2.22
C ILE A 198 -3.96 15.28 -2.87
N ILE A 199 -4.80 14.30 -3.13
CA ILE A 199 -4.43 13.04 -3.80
C ILE A 199 -5.08 13.05 -5.18
N ASN A 200 -4.24 13.03 -6.21
CA ASN A 200 -4.68 12.87 -7.58
C ASN A 200 -4.46 11.43 -8.04
N MET A 201 -5.54 10.79 -8.47
CA MET A 201 -5.58 9.41 -8.98
C MET A 201 -5.97 9.36 -10.47
N ILE A 202 -5.88 10.48 -11.20
CA ILE A 202 -6.00 10.48 -12.67
C ILE A 202 -4.98 9.49 -13.26
N GLY A 203 -5.42 8.65 -14.20
CA GLY A 203 -4.62 7.55 -14.76
C GLY A 203 -4.85 6.17 -14.12
N ALA A 204 -5.70 6.07 -13.08
CA ALA A 204 -6.06 4.79 -12.46
C ALA A 204 -7.07 3.94 -13.28
N SER A 205 -7.51 4.38 -14.46
CA SER A 205 -8.40 3.60 -15.32
C SER A 205 -7.63 2.56 -16.13
N ARG A 206 -8.08 1.30 -16.08
CA ARG A 206 -7.59 0.24 -16.98
C ARG A 206 -8.02 0.53 -18.42
N ASN A 207 -7.10 1.06 -19.22
CA ASN A 207 -6.67 0.53 -20.52
C ASN A 207 -5.74 1.54 -21.20
N ASP A 208 -4.58 1.03 -21.60
CA ASP A 208 -3.66 1.50 -22.64
C ASP A 208 -3.08 2.91 -22.51
N GLN A 209 -1.78 2.99 -22.24
CA GLN A 209 -0.71 3.21 -23.22
C GLN A 209 -0.54 4.69 -23.53
N GLU A 210 0.69 5.15 -23.32
CA GLU A 210 1.21 6.49 -23.56
C GLU A 210 0.96 7.54 -22.46
N ASN A 211 2.10 7.92 -21.87
CA ASN A 211 2.45 9.27 -21.43
C ASN A 211 1.39 10.06 -20.66
N GLU A 212 1.57 10.12 -19.34
CA GLU A 212 1.89 11.40 -18.70
C GLU A 212 2.45 11.15 -17.30
N CYS A 213 3.55 11.83 -16.99
CA CYS A 213 4.02 11.96 -15.61
C CYS A 213 2.89 12.59 -14.80
N VAL A 214 2.27 11.84 -13.89
CA VAL A 214 1.60 12.47 -12.77
C VAL A 214 2.72 12.95 -11.85
N THR A 215 3.13 14.20 -12.03
CA THR A 215 3.79 14.94 -10.97
C THR A 215 2.86 14.90 -9.77
N LEU A 216 3.23 14.14 -8.74
CA LEU A 216 2.83 14.46 -7.37
C LEU A 216 3.57 15.76 -7.04
N ASP A 217 3.07 16.88 -7.56
CA ASP A 217 3.51 18.18 -7.11
C ASP A 217 3.09 18.32 -5.65
N PHE A 218 4.14 18.28 -4.84
CA PHE A 218 4.28 18.63 -3.44
C PHE A 218 3.01 19.04 -2.69
N ILE A 219 2.89 18.45 -1.49
CA ILE A 219 2.26 19.04 -0.31
C ILE A 219 2.58 20.54 -0.29
N GLN A 220 1.62 21.37 -0.71
CA GLN A 220 1.69 22.79 -0.42
C GLN A 220 1.21 22.94 1.02
N LEU A 221 2.18 22.83 1.93
CA LEU A 221 2.09 23.32 3.30
C LEU A 221 1.75 24.82 3.21
N LEU A 222 0.48 25.15 3.40
CA LEU A 222 0.02 26.49 3.78
C LEU A 222 -0.35 26.46 5.26
#